data_AF-A0A7V0I9S8-F1
#
_entry.id   AF-A0A7V0I9S8-F1
#
_cell.length_a   1.000
_cell.length_b   1.000
_cell.length_c   1.000
_cell.angle_alpha   90.00
_cell.angle_beta   90.00
_cell.angle_gamma   90.00
#
_symmetry.space_group_name_H-M   'P 1'
#
loop_
_entity.id
_entity.type
_entity.pdbx_description
1 polymer ?
#
loop_
_entity_poly.entity_id
_entity_poly.type
_entity_poly.pdbx_seq_one_letter_code
_entity_poly.pdbx_strand_id
1 'polypeptide(L)'
;MRFELLRKILQMASYKKYELRGLEIYSDGKDIFVLDTELPIYRSTTIEEVAMRKSPELKEMINPFKVKRILSHKDILYLRGEASISHLYKKALSLIDLSMNEEELREIFEESISIYWRDKPKEIREISEIIFEILGYEEVVKQLRLPPYHIYGIPKKNAYLDPVIIDEEWRKIRLIIGVFPIAEINTLIHFGQIAFGRKKPDFEGVNVFIYWGQQAIRQLDRLRKSKHNGDV
;
A
#
# COMPACT_ATOMS: atom_id res chain seq x y z
N MET A 1 12.48 2.91 5.27
CA MET A 1 11.72 2.13 4.26
C MET A 1 10.23 2.05 4.57
N ARG A 2 9.80 1.77 5.81
CA ARG A 2 8.38 1.64 6.23
C ARG A 2 7.53 2.93 6.09
N PHE A 3 8.11 4.12 6.28
CA PHE A 3 7.37 5.38 6.24
C PHE A 3 7.12 5.97 4.84
N GLU A 4 8.00 5.72 3.85
CA GLU A 4 7.78 6.20 2.46
C GLU A 4 6.49 5.65 1.84
N LEU A 5 6.18 4.39 2.16
CA LEU A 5 4.94 3.71 1.79
C LEU A 5 3.71 4.45 2.35
N LEU A 6 3.74 4.80 3.63
CA LEU A 6 2.65 5.51 4.29
C LEU A 6 2.45 6.91 3.70
N ARG A 7 3.53 7.62 3.35
CA ARG A 7 3.42 8.93 2.69
C ARG A 7 2.69 8.88 1.35
N LYS A 8 2.96 7.86 0.53
CA LYS A 8 2.25 7.66 -0.75
C LYS A 8 0.75 7.41 -0.53
N ILE A 9 0.39 6.57 0.45
CA ILE A 9 -1.02 6.28 0.78
C ILE A 9 -1.72 7.53 1.27
N LEU A 10 -1.06 8.32 2.12
CA LEU A 10 -1.63 9.55 2.67
C LEU A 10 -1.90 10.58 1.55
N GLN A 11 -1.01 10.69 0.57
CA GLN A 11 -1.26 11.50 -0.63
C GLN A 11 -2.47 10.99 -1.42
N MET A 12 -2.55 9.68 -1.67
CA MET A 12 -3.69 9.07 -2.38
C MET A 12 -5.00 9.25 -1.61
N ALA A 13 -4.96 9.14 -0.28
CA ALA A 13 -6.09 9.33 0.61
C ALA A 13 -6.46 10.82 0.81
N SER A 14 -5.88 11.73 0.02
CA SER A 14 -6.08 13.18 0.08
C SER A 14 -5.75 13.83 1.44
N TYR A 15 -4.82 13.25 2.20
CA TYR A 15 -4.30 13.89 3.41
C TYR A 15 -3.28 14.97 3.05
N LYS A 16 -3.42 16.14 3.68
CA LYS A 16 -2.45 17.22 3.61
C LYS A 16 -1.35 17.01 4.66
N LYS A 17 -0.10 17.25 4.28
CA LYS A 17 1.05 17.19 5.18
C LYS A 17 1.19 18.49 5.97
N TYR A 18 1.56 18.36 7.24
CA TYR A 18 1.91 19.42 8.18
C TYR A 18 3.18 19.02 8.92
N GLU A 19 4.04 20.00 9.20
CA GLU A 19 5.20 19.81 10.09
C GLU A 19 5.05 20.74 11.28
N LEU A 20 5.00 20.17 12.48
CA LEU A 20 4.78 20.94 13.70
C LEU A 20 5.53 20.30 14.88
N ARG A 21 6.35 21.08 15.58
CA ARG A 21 7.15 20.63 16.75
C ARG A 21 8.00 19.38 16.49
N GLY A 22 8.55 19.28 15.27
CA GLY A 22 9.36 18.14 14.82
C GLY A 22 8.54 16.89 14.46
N LEU A 23 7.21 16.97 14.49
CA LEU A 23 6.32 15.88 14.10
C LEU A 23 5.92 16.03 12.63
N GLU A 24 5.89 14.90 11.94
CA GLU A 24 5.31 14.79 10.61
C GLU A 24 3.85 14.35 10.72
N ILE A 25 2.93 15.30 10.46
CA ILE A 25 1.50 15.14 10.68
C ILE A 25 0.77 15.19 9.34
N TYR A 26 -0.28 14.40 9.20
CA TYR A 26 -1.13 14.37 8.03
C TYR A 26 -2.59 14.53 8.43
N SER A 27 -3.36 15.34 7.72
CA SER A 27 -4.80 15.46 7.98
C SER A 27 -5.63 15.73 6.74
N ASP A 28 -6.82 15.14 6.69
CA ASP A 28 -7.86 15.44 5.71
C ASP A 28 -8.98 16.33 6.30
N GLY A 29 -8.78 16.88 7.49
CA GLY A 29 -9.76 17.69 8.23
C GLY A 29 -10.63 16.90 9.21
N LYS A 30 -10.74 15.57 9.07
CA LYS A 30 -11.44 14.69 10.03
C LYS A 30 -10.46 13.84 10.84
N ASP A 31 -9.55 13.18 10.15
CA ASP A 31 -8.52 12.32 10.73
C ASP A 31 -7.21 13.11 10.82
N ILE A 32 -6.50 12.97 11.94
CA ILE A 32 -5.15 13.51 12.13
C ILE A 32 -4.21 12.33 12.38
N PHE A 33 -3.40 12.00 11.39
CA PHE A 33 -2.43 10.93 11.44
C PHE A 33 -1.04 11.47 11.77
N VAL A 34 -0.33 10.84 12.70
CA VAL A 34 1.08 11.19 12.99
C VAL A 34 1.96 10.08 12.44
N LEU A 35 2.92 10.44 11.59
CA LEU A 35 3.87 9.48 11.01
C LEU A 35 5.02 9.21 12.00
N ASP A 36 4.69 8.44 13.04
CA ASP A 36 5.65 7.96 14.04
C ASP A 36 5.61 6.43 14.16
N THR A 37 6.28 5.87 15.17
CA THR A 37 6.34 4.43 15.40
C THR A 37 5.00 3.82 15.85
N GLU A 38 4.11 4.61 16.46
CA GLU A 38 2.81 4.15 16.95
C GLU A 38 1.72 4.24 15.89
N LEU A 39 1.94 5.05 14.84
CA LEU A 39 1.03 5.27 13.73
C LEU A 39 -0.39 5.66 14.19
N PRO A 40 -0.56 6.64 15.10
CA PRO A 40 -1.87 6.98 15.63
C PRO A 40 -2.69 7.78 14.63
N ILE A 41 -4.01 7.56 14.64
CA ILE A 41 -5.01 8.46 14.07
C ILE A 41 -5.80 9.06 15.23
N TYR A 42 -5.89 10.37 15.27
CA TYR A 42 -6.69 11.13 16.22
C TYR A 42 -7.93 11.73 15.54
N ARG A 43 -8.99 11.95 16.31
CA ARG A 43 -10.24 12.62 15.91
C ARG A 43 -10.70 13.58 16.99
N SER A 44 -11.66 14.44 16.65
CA SER A 44 -12.29 15.39 17.58
C SER A 44 -11.29 16.30 18.29
N THR A 45 -10.21 16.67 17.59
CA THR A 45 -9.09 17.47 18.11
C THR A 45 -8.43 18.24 16.97
N THR A 46 -7.46 19.10 17.28
CA THR A 46 -6.73 19.90 16.28
C THR A 46 -5.27 19.45 16.16
N ILE A 47 -4.61 19.85 15.08
CA ILE A 47 -3.19 19.55 14.83
C ILE A 47 -2.31 20.12 15.95
N GLU A 48 -2.62 21.32 16.45
CA GLU A 48 -1.90 21.97 17.54
C GLU A 48 -2.05 21.19 18.85
N GLU A 49 -3.24 20.68 19.13
CA GLU A 49 -3.48 19.86 20.32
C GLU A 49 -2.77 18.52 20.23
N VAL A 50 -2.80 17.85 19.07
CA VAL A 50 -2.02 16.62 18.83
C VAL A 50 -0.52 16.88 19.01
N ALA A 51 0.00 17.96 18.43
CA ALA A 51 1.41 18.30 18.53
C ALA A 51 1.83 18.65 19.96
N MET A 52 0.98 19.39 20.71
CA MET A 52 1.20 19.66 22.13
C MET A 52 1.25 18.39 22.96
N ARG A 53 0.37 17.43 22.68
CA ARG A 53 0.29 16.16 23.41
C ARG A 53 1.45 15.22 23.10
N LYS A 54 1.97 15.19 21.86
CA LYS A 54 3.07 14.31 21.44
C LYS A 54 4.46 14.90 21.60
N SER A 55 4.58 16.24 21.53
CA SER A 55 5.84 16.98 21.68
C SER A 55 5.60 18.22 22.56
N PRO A 56 5.35 18.05 23.88
CA PRO A 56 5.06 19.14 24.80
C PRO A 56 6.31 19.99 25.06
N GLU A 57 6.13 21.30 25.17
CA GLU A 57 7.18 22.21 25.63
C GLU A 57 7.22 22.26 27.16
N LEU A 58 8.38 22.63 27.74
CA LEU A 58 8.59 22.66 29.19
C LEU A 58 7.51 23.48 29.93
N LYS A 59 7.15 24.65 29.40
CA LYS A 59 6.12 25.55 29.95
C LYS A 59 4.71 24.92 29.99
N GLU A 60 4.45 23.95 29.12
CA GLU A 60 3.18 23.24 29.06
C GLU A 60 3.16 22.06 30.05
N MET A 61 4.32 21.44 30.28
CA MET A 61 4.47 20.36 31.27
C MET A 61 4.35 20.85 32.72
N ILE A 62 4.78 22.08 33.02
CA ILE A 62 4.66 22.66 34.37
C ILE A 62 3.26 23.22 34.68
N ASN A 63 2.37 23.31 33.70
CA ASN A 63 0.99 23.74 33.92
C ASN A 63 0.12 22.53 34.29
N PRO A 64 -0.38 22.43 35.55
CA PRO A 64 -1.09 21.23 36.02
C PRO A 64 -2.39 20.95 35.25
N PHE A 65 -3.05 21.98 34.70
CA PHE A 65 -4.25 21.81 33.88
C PHE A 65 -3.94 21.25 32.49
N LYS A 66 -2.77 21.57 31.93
CA LYS A 66 -2.33 21.07 30.61
C LYS A 66 -1.69 19.68 30.72
N VAL A 67 -0.89 19.43 31.77
CA VAL A 67 -0.13 18.18 31.90
C VAL A 67 -1.03 16.95 31.92
N LYS A 68 -2.21 17.04 32.55
CA LYS A 68 -3.20 15.94 32.57
C LYS A 68 -3.66 15.54 31.16
N ARG A 69 -3.86 16.51 30.26
CA ARG A 69 -4.24 16.27 28.85
C ARG A 69 -3.05 15.78 28.01
N ILE A 70 -1.84 16.23 28.32
CA ILE A 70 -0.61 15.80 27.65
C ILE A 70 -0.31 14.33 27.95
N LEU A 71 -0.52 13.89 29.20
CA LEU A 71 -0.23 12.52 29.63
C LEU A 71 -1.26 11.48 29.18
N SER A 72 -2.45 11.89 28.74
CA SER A 72 -3.50 10.97 28.30
C SER A 72 -4.04 11.39 26.93
N HIS A 73 -3.97 10.48 25.95
CA HIS A 73 -4.53 10.70 24.62
C HIS A 73 -5.78 9.88 24.34
N LYS A 74 -6.27 9.11 25.31
CA LYS A 74 -7.39 8.15 25.13
C LYS A 74 -8.69 8.81 24.65
N ASP A 75 -8.89 10.08 25.00
CA ASP A 75 -10.05 10.89 24.63
C ASP A 75 -10.06 11.31 23.16
N ILE A 76 -8.91 11.36 22.51
CA ILE A 76 -8.75 11.79 21.11
C ILE A 76 -8.22 10.70 20.19
N LEU A 77 -7.64 9.63 20.74
CA LEU A 77 -7.09 8.51 19.98
C LEU A 77 -8.22 7.70 19.36
N TYR A 78 -8.24 7.65 18.03
CA TYR A 78 -9.21 6.89 17.27
C TYR A 78 -8.68 5.50 16.91
N LEU A 79 -7.52 5.43 16.24
CA LEU A 79 -6.86 4.19 15.84
C LEU A 79 -5.35 4.27 16.10
N ARG A 80 -4.68 3.12 16.12
CA ARG A 80 -3.22 3.01 16.20
C ARG A 80 -2.73 1.77 15.48
N GLY A 81 -1.45 1.76 15.09
CA GLY A 81 -0.80 0.60 14.48
C GLY A 81 -1.52 0.11 13.22
N GLU A 82 -1.73 -1.22 13.13
CA GLU A 82 -2.37 -1.86 11.96
C GLU A 82 -3.75 -1.29 11.64
N ALA A 83 -4.56 -0.98 12.66
CA ALA A 83 -5.91 -0.47 12.44
C ALA A 83 -5.89 0.91 11.76
N SER A 84 -4.91 1.76 12.08
CA SER A 84 -4.70 3.02 11.37
C SER A 84 -4.33 2.78 9.91
N ILE A 85 -3.47 1.80 9.66
CA ILE A 85 -2.98 1.49 8.31
C ILE A 85 -4.14 0.99 7.44
N SER A 86 -4.91 0.00 7.91
CA SER A 86 -6.11 -0.49 7.22
C SER A 86 -7.12 0.63 6.95
N HIS A 87 -7.31 1.55 7.90
CA HIS A 87 -8.18 2.71 7.74
C HIS A 87 -7.69 3.67 6.65
N LEU A 88 -6.39 3.99 6.63
CA LEU A 88 -5.79 4.81 5.58
C LEU A 88 -5.94 4.18 4.20
N TYR A 89 -5.77 2.85 4.11
CA TYR A 89 -5.95 2.10 2.87
C TYR A 89 -7.38 2.12 2.37
N LYS A 90 -8.34 1.77 3.23
CA LYS A 90 -9.76 1.81 2.90
C LYS A 90 -10.16 3.17 2.36
N LYS A 91 -9.64 4.23 2.97
CA LYS A 91 -9.88 5.61 2.56
C LYS A 91 -9.22 5.95 1.22
N ALA A 92 -7.98 5.52 0.99
CA ALA A 92 -7.29 5.68 -0.29
C ALA A 92 -8.03 4.96 -1.43
N LEU A 93 -8.59 3.77 -1.15
CA LEU A 93 -9.37 3.00 -2.11
C LEU A 93 -10.77 3.59 -2.33
N SER A 94 -11.43 4.12 -1.30
CA SER A 94 -12.77 4.71 -1.42
C SER A 94 -12.81 6.03 -2.19
N LEU A 95 -11.66 6.69 -2.38
CA LEU A 95 -11.53 7.90 -3.20
C LEU A 95 -11.36 7.58 -4.68
N ILE A 96 -11.25 6.29 -5.02
CA ILE A 96 -11.42 5.81 -6.38
C ILE A 96 -12.94 5.70 -6.60
N ASP A 97 -13.47 6.24 -7.70
CA ASP A 97 -14.91 6.29 -7.98
C ASP A 97 -15.38 4.89 -8.42
N LEU A 98 -16.14 4.17 -7.58
CA LEU A 98 -16.44 2.73 -7.75
C LEU A 98 -17.94 2.45 -7.85
N SER A 99 -18.35 1.54 -8.74
CA SER A 99 -19.70 0.96 -8.84
C SER A 99 -19.71 -0.51 -8.41
N MET A 100 -20.87 -1.19 -8.34
CA MET A 100 -21.08 -2.46 -7.59
C MET A 100 -20.03 -3.57 -7.83
N ASN A 101 -19.53 -3.79 -9.06
CA ASN A 101 -18.51 -4.82 -9.33
C ASN A 101 -17.09 -4.45 -8.82
N GLU A 102 -16.87 -3.18 -8.50
CA GLU A 102 -15.60 -2.66 -8.00
C GLU A 102 -15.54 -2.69 -6.46
N GLU A 103 -16.69 -2.77 -5.79
CA GLU A 103 -16.76 -2.97 -4.35
C GLU A 103 -16.22 -4.35 -3.95
N GLU A 104 -16.57 -5.40 -4.71
CA GLU A 104 -16.00 -6.75 -4.55
C GLU A 104 -14.47 -6.77 -4.79
N LEU A 105 -13.99 -6.07 -5.83
CA LEU A 105 -12.55 -5.92 -6.06
C LEU A 105 -11.88 -5.20 -4.88
N ARG A 106 -12.50 -4.13 -4.37
CA ARG A 106 -11.97 -3.40 -3.22
C ARG A 106 -11.82 -4.31 -2.00
N GLU A 107 -12.81 -5.16 -1.72
CA GLU A 107 -12.76 -6.10 -0.59
C GLU A 107 -11.58 -7.08 -0.71
N ILE A 108 -11.35 -7.65 -1.90
CA ILE A 108 -10.19 -8.53 -2.16
C ILE A 108 -8.87 -7.82 -1.85
N PHE A 109 -8.70 -6.57 -2.32
CA PHE A 109 -7.47 -5.83 -2.08
C PHE A 109 -7.32 -5.36 -0.64
N GLU A 110 -8.40 -4.91 0.03
CA GLU A 110 -8.39 -4.59 1.46
C GLU A 110 -8.01 -5.81 2.32
N GLU A 111 -8.55 -6.97 1.99
CA GLU A 111 -8.24 -8.24 2.65
C GLU A 111 -6.78 -8.63 2.44
N SER A 112 -6.28 -8.59 1.19
CA SER A 112 -4.88 -8.93 0.88
C SER A 112 -3.87 -8.09 1.66
N ILE A 113 -4.15 -6.80 1.84
CA ILE A 113 -3.33 -5.87 2.63
C ILE A 113 -3.34 -6.27 4.11
N SER A 114 -4.52 -6.56 4.65
CA SER A 114 -4.69 -7.00 6.04
C SER A 114 -3.96 -8.31 6.32
N ILE A 115 -4.06 -9.29 5.42
CA ILE A 115 -3.36 -10.58 5.52
C ILE A 115 -1.84 -10.36 5.49
N TYR A 116 -1.33 -9.48 4.60
CA TYR A 116 0.10 -9.24 4.45
C TYR A 116 0.67 -8.62 5.72
N TRP A 117 -0.06 -7.66 6.30
CA TRP A 117 0.32 -7.03 7.57
C TRP A 117 0.39 -8.02 8.73
N ARG A 118 -0.52 -8.98 8.78
CA ARG A 118 -0.56 -10.02 9.82
C ARG A 118 0.47 -11.13 9.62
N ASP A 119 1.36 -11.00 8.62
CA ASP A 119 2.43 -11.93 8.32
C ASP A 119 1.93 -13.37 8.15
N LYS A 120 0.86 -13.51 7.35
CA LYS A 120 0.21 -14.79 7.05
C LYS A 120 0.54 -15.28 5.64
N PRO A 121 1.73 -15.89 5.42
CA PRO A 121 2.24 -16.18 4.09
C PRO A 121 1.39 -17.15 3.27
N LYS A 122 0.75 -18.13 3.94
CA LYS A 122 -0.16 -19.07 3.26
C LYS A 122 -1.38 -18.37 2.68
N GLU A 123 -2.04 -17.54 3.50
CA GLU A 123 -3.21 -16.75 3.07
C GLU A 123 -2.78 -15.70 2.01
N ILE A 124 -1.54 -15.18 2.07
CA ILE A 124 -1.02 -14.28 1.04
C ILE A 124 -0.86 -14.96 -0.30
N ARG A 125 -0.40 -16.20 -0.32
CA ARG A 125 -0.33 -16.98 -1.55
C ARG A 125 -1.72 -17.18 -2.15
N GLU A 126 -2.68 -17.64 -1.35
CA GLU A 126 -4.06 -17.92 -1.78
C GLU A 126 -4.73 -16.67 -2.37
N ILE A 127 -4.66 -15.53 -1.69
CA ILE A 127 -5.26 -14.28 -2.20
C ILE A 127 -4.51 -13.73 -3.42
N SER A 128 -3.19 -13.96 -3.52
CA SER A 128 -2.42 -13.53 -4.68
C SER A 128 -2.75 -14.34 -5.94
N GLU A 129 -3.06 -15.64 -5.80
CA GLU A 129 -3.52 -16.47 -6.93
C GLU A 129 -4.82 -15.92 -7.55
N ILE A 130 -5.76 -15.46 -6.72
CA ILE A 130 -6.98 -14.78 -7.17
C ILE A 130 -6.65 -13.46 -7.87
N ILE A 131 -5.78 -12.63 -7.29
CA ILE A 131 -5.35 -11.36 -7.88
C ILE A 131 -4.66 -11.59 -9.24
N PHE A 132 -3.85 -12.64 -9.35
CA PHE A 132 -3.19 -13.00 -10.59
C PHE A 132 -4.18 -13.39 -11.68
N GLU A 133 -5.22 -14.14 -11.34
CA GLU A 133 -6.30 -14.46 -12.27
C GLU A 133 -7.02 -13.19 -12.76
N ILE A 134 -7.37 -12.28 -11.84
CA ILE A 134 -8.04 -11.01 -12.17
C ILE A 134 -7.19 -10.15 -13.11
N LEU A 135 -5.88 -10.06 -12.85
CA LEU A 135 -4.98 -9.17 -13.58
C LEU A 135 -4.32 -9.82 -14.80
N GLY A 136 -4.47 -11.14 -14.97
CA GLY A 136 -3.83 -11.92 -16.01
C GLY A 136 -2.33 -12.11 -15.80
N TYR A 137 -1.87 -12.27 -14.57
CA TYR A 137 -0.49 -12.66 -14.28
C TYR A 137 -0.31 -14.17 -14.48
N GLU A 138 0.82 -14.53 -15.09
CA GLU A 138 1.23 -15.92 -15.27
C GLU A 138 2.66 -16.10 -14.75
N GLU A 139 3.01 -17.33 -14.35
CA GLU A 139 4.40 -17.64 -13.99
C GLU A 139 5.30 -17.44 -15.22
N VAL A 140 6.47 -16.86 -15.02
CA VAL A 140 7.40 -16.64 -16.12
C VAL A 140 7.94 -17.97 -16.68
N VAL A 141 8.22 -17.98 -17.98
CA VAL A 141 8.87 -19.12 -18.64
C VAL A 141 10.22 -19.48 -18.00
N LYS A 142 10.65 -20.73 -18.22
CA LYS A 142 11.86 -21.33 -17.61
C LYS A 142 13.11 -20.44 -17.71
N GLN A 143 13.30 -19.72 -18.81
CA GLN A 143 14.45 -18.84 -19.05
C GLN A 143 14.54 -17.67 -18.07
N LEU A 144 13.40 -17.24 -17.52
CA LEU A 144 13.31 -16.12 -16.58
C LEU A 144 13.08 -16.57 -15.12
N ARG A 145 13.01 -17.88 -14.85
CA ARG A 145 12.86 -18.40 -13.50
C ARG A 145 14.14 -18.17 -12.69
N LEU A 146 13.96 -17.85 -11.40
CA LEU A 146 15.06 -17.61 -10.47
C LEU A 146 14.81 -18.30 -9.12
N PRO A 147 14.94 -19.64 -9.03
CA PRO A 147 14.74 -20.34 -7.76
C PRO A 147 15.67 -19.82 -6.65
N PRO A 148 15.20 -19.74 -5.39
CA PRO A 148 13.89 -20.19 -4.90
C PRO A 148 12.77 -19.15 -5.04
N TYR A 149 13.01 -18.04 -5.75
CA TYR A 149 11.98 -17.01 -5.96
C TYR A 149 10.95 -17.45 -6.99
N HIS A 150 9.70 -17.11 -6.73
CA HIS A 150 8.60 -17.20 -7.68
C HIS A 150 8.51 -15.89 -8.46
N ILE A 151 8.39 -15.98 -9.78
CA ILE A 151 8.29 -14.79 -10.64
C ILE A 151 7.07 -14.93 -11.52
N TYR A 152 6.21 -13.92 -11.49
CA TYR A 152 5.00 -13.82 -12.30
C TYR A 152 5.01 -12.51 -13.08
N GLY A 153 4.29 -12.44 -14.19
CA GLY A 153 4.07 -11.20 -14.93
C GLY A 153 2.92 -11.35 -15.90
N ILE A 154 2.44 -10.23 -16.47
CA ILE A 154 1.38 -10.28 -17.46
C ILE A 154 1.99 -10.63 -18.83
N PRO A 155 1.61 -11.75 -19.47
CA PRO A 155 2.25 -12.18 -20.71
C PRO A 155 2.01 -11.21 -21.86
N LYS A 156 3.05 -11.00 -22.65
CA LYS A 156 3.07 -10.33 -23.96
C LYS A 156 3.83 -11.21 -24.94
N LYS A 157 3.69 -10.93 -26.25
CA LYS A 157 4.19 -11.79 -27.34
C LYS A 157 5.61 -12.37 -27.11
N ASN A 158 6.56 -11.57 -26.61
CA ASN A 158 7.94 -11.99 -26.30
C ASN A 158 8.47 -11.36 -24.99
N ALA A 159 7.58 -11.00 -24.08
CA ALA A 159 7.94 -10.25 -22.88
C ALA A 159 6.90 -10.47 -21.77
N TYR A 160 7.24 -10.04 -20.56
CA TYR A 160 6.28 -9.90 -19.47
C TYR A 160 6.14 -8.43 -19.10
N LEU A 161 4.91 -7.98 -18.90
CA LEU A 161 4.58 -6.67 -18.36
C LEU A 161 4.47 -6.76 -16.84
N ASP A 162 5.02 -5.78 -16.17
CA ASP A 162 5.01 -5.56 -14.73
C ASP A 162 5.33 -6.82 -13.88
N PRO A 163 6.52 -7.44 -14.02
CA PRO A 163 6.84 -8.65 -13.27
C PRO A 163 6.87 -8.43 -11.76
N VAL A 164 6.34 -9.42 -11.02
CA VAL A 164 6.45 -9.53 -9.57
C VAL A 164 7.38 -10.67 -9.19
N ILE A 165 8.29 -10.39 -8.25
CA ILE A 165 9.25 -11.34 -7.69
C ILE A 165 8.87 -11.57 -6.23
N ILE A 166 8.64 -12.83 -5.89
CA ILE A 166 8.16 -13.26 -4.58
C ILE A 166 9.18 -14.26 -4.02
N ASP A 167 9.57 -14.08 -2.76
CA ASP A 167 10.42 -15.07 -2.10
C ASP A 167 9.67 -16.37 -1.80
N GLU A 168 10.42 -17.43 -1.51
CA GLU A 168 9.88 -18.77 -1.26
C GLU A 168 8.83 -18.78 -0.13
N GLU A 169 9.04 -17.93 0.88
CA GLU A 169 8.15 -17.81 2.04
C GLU A 169 6.98 -16.86 1.84
N TRP A 170 6.81 -16.23 0.68
CA TRP A 170 5.73 -15.26 0.40
C TRP A 170 5.70 -14.06 1.36
N ARG A 171 6.84 -13.73 1.96
CA ARG A 171 7.01 -12.60 2.89
C ARG A 171 7.48 -11.35 2.17
N LYS A 172 8.18 -11.50 1.05
CA LYS A 172 8.72 -10.38 0.24
C LYS A 172 8.14 -10.45 -1.15
N ILE A 173 7.26 -9.51 -1.44
CA ILE A 173 6.63 -9.33 -2.75
C ILE A 173 7.18 -8.03 -3.34
N ARG A 174 7.80 -8.12 -4.52
CA ARG A 174 8.48 -6.98 -5.17
C ARG A 174 8.04 -6.87 -6.62
N LEU A 175 7.41 -5.75 -6.95
CA LEU A 175 6.90 -5.49 -8.29
C LEU A 175 7.80 -4.48 -9.01
N ILE A 176 8.05 -4.75 -10.28
CA ILE A 176 8.83 -3.89 -11.16
C ILE A 176 7.91 -3.47 -12.31
N ILE A 177 7.78 -2.16 -12.56
CA ILE A 177 6.94 -1.64 -13.65
C ILE A 177 7.73 -1.66 -14.95
N GLY A 178 7.10 -2.10 -16.03
CA GLY A 178 7.67 -2.03 -17.38
C GLY A 178 7.56 -3.34 -18.14
N VAL A 179 8.17 -3.36 -19.32
CA VAL A 179 8.16 -4.50 -20.23
C VAL A 179 9.52 -5.17 -20.20
N PHE A 180 9.53 -6.48 -19.92
CA PHE A 180 10.73 -7.26 -19.71
C PHE A 180 10.82 -8.38 -20.74
N PRO A 181 11.70 -8.24 -21.76
CA PRO A 181 11.84 -9.23 -22.82
C PRO A 181 12.37 -10.59 -22.32
N ILE A 182 11.86 -11.68 -22.88
CA ILE A 182 12.26 -13.05 -22.50
C ILE A 182 13.68 -13.38 -22.98
N ALA A 183 14.06 -12.89 -24.17
CA ALA A 183 15.32 -13.25 -24.82
C ALA A 183 16.53 -12.42 -24.33
N GLU A 184 16.32 -11.45 -23.43
CA GLU A 184 17.39 -10.57 -22.96
C GLU A 184 17.98 -11.07 -21.64
N ILE A 185 19.28 -11.37 -21.65
CA ILE A 185 20.01 -11.76 -20.43
C ILE A 185 19.93 -10.69 -19.33
N ASN A 186 19.83 -9.42 -19.72
CA ASN A 186 19.68 -8.29 -18.81
C ASN A 186 18.38 -8.37 -18.00
N THR A 187 17.32 -9.00 -18.52
CA THR A 187 16.07 -9.21 -17.79
C THR A 187 16.30 -10.08 -16.55
N LEU A 188 16.92 -11.26 -16.72
CA LEU A 188 17.17 -12.16 -15.60
C LEU A 188 18.17 -11.57 -14.60
N ILE A 189 19.21 -10.87 -15.09
CA ILE A 189 20.16 -10.14 -14.23
C ILE A 189 19.41 -9.08 -13.41
N HIS A 190 18.49 -8.35 -14.02
CA HIS A 190 17.69 -7.34 -13.35
C HIS A 190 16.80 -7.96 -12.27
N PHE A 191 16.12 -9.07 -12.56
CA PHE A 191 15.33 -9.81 -11.58
C PHE A 191 16.20 -10.26 -10.40
N GLY A 192 17.39 -10.80 -10.66
CA GLY A 192 18.36 -11.16 -9.63
C GLY A 192 18.78 -9.99 -8.77
N GLN A 193 19.08 -8.83 -9.36
CA GLN A 193 19.43 -7.63 -8.59
C GLN A 193 18.33 -7.20 -7.62
N ILE A 194 17.07 -7.29 -8.04
CA ILE A 194 15.91 -6.95 -7.19
C ILE A 194 15.68 -8.02 -6.13
N ALA A 195 15.73 -9.31 -6.50
CA ALA A 195 15.54 -10.45 -5.61
C ALA A 195 16.56 -10.45 -4.45
N PHE A 196 17.83 -10.22 -4.76
CA PHE A 196 18.92 -10.15 -3.78
C PHE A 196 19.07 -8.78 -3.09
N GLY A 197 18.15 -7.83 -3.33
CA GLY A 197 18.16 -6.52 -2.69
C GLY A 197 19.28 -5.57 -3.12
N ARG A 198 19.94 -5.86 -4.25
CA ARG A 198 21.00 -5.02 -4.85
C ARG A 198 20.42 -3.83 -5.63
N LYS A 199 19.16 -3.92 -6.05
CA LYS A 199 18.39 -2.85 -6.67
C LYS A 199 17.03 -2.76 -5.98
N LYS A 200 16.45 -1.57 -5.90
CA LYS A 200 15.10 -1.36 -5.34
C LYS A 200 14.03 -1.64 -6.40
N PRO A 201 12.94 -2.34 -6.06
CA PRO A 201 11.77 -2.46 -6.93
C PRO A 201 10.98 -1.13 -6.96
N ASP A 202 10.07 -1.00 -7.92
CA ASP A 202 9.14 0.13 -7.99
C ASP A 202 8.14 0.09 -6.83
N PHE A 203 7.68 -1.12 -6.48
CA PHE A 203 6.82 -1.36 -5.33
C PHE A 203 7.26 -2.61 -4.55
N GLU A 204 7.06 -2.58 -3.23
CA GLU A 204 7.38 -3.70 -2.33
C GLU A 204 6.31 -3.85 -1.24
N GLY A 205 6.03 -5.10 -0.87
CA GLY A 205 5.07 -5.50 0.15
C GLY A 205 3.68 -4.94 -0.15
N VAL A 206 3.11 -4.23 0.83
CA VAL A 206 1.74 -3.73 0.74
C VAL A 206 1.49 -2.83 -0.48
N ASN A 207 2.50 -2.08 -0.93
CA ASN A 207 2.38 -1.25 -2.14
C ASN A 207 1.99 -2.03 -3.39
N VAL A 208 2.41 -3.29 -3.47
CA VAL A 208 2.13 -4.14 -4.64
C VAL A 208 0.63 -4.39 -4.76
N PHE A 209 -0.04 -4.67 -3.63
CA PHE A 209 -1.49 -4.87 -3.59
C PHE A 209 -2.28 -3.60 -3.94
N ILE A 210 -1.80 -2.42 -3.53
CA ILE A 210 -2.42 -1.14 -3.94
C ILE A 210 -2.34 -0.98 -5.46
N TYR A 211 -1.14 -1.20 -6.02
CA TYR A 211 -0.91 -1.06 -7.45
C TYR A 211 -1.81 -2.02 -8.24
N TRP A 212 -1.91 -3.26 -7.78
CA TRP A 212 -2.81 -4.27 -8.35
C TRP A 212 -4.28 -3.85 -8.26
N GLY A 213 -4.73 -3.29 -7.13
CA GLY A 213 -6.08 -2.74 -7.02
C GLY A 213 -6.37 -1.66 -8.06
N GLN A 214 -5.43 -0.72 -8.26
CA GLN A 214 -5.57 0.30 -9.29
C GLN A 214 -5.59 -0.28 -10.71
N GLN A 215 -4.79 -1.30 -10.98
CA GLN A 215 -4.78 -1.97 -12.27
C GLN A 215 -6.11 -2.68 -12.54
N ALA A 216 -6.66 -3.38 -11.54
CA ALA A 216 -7.93 -4.09 -11.68
C ALA A 216 -9.08 -3.14 -12.03
N ILE A 217 -9.17 -2.00 -11.33
CA ILE A 217 -10.17 -0.97 -11.59
C ILE A 217 -9.99 -0.38 -12.99
N ARG A 218 -8.76 -0.04 -13.39
CA ARG A 218 -8.48 0.45 -14.75
C ARG A 218 -8.85 -0.54 -15.85
N GLN A 219 -8.65 -1.85 -15.62
CA GLN A 219 -9.07 -2.88 -16.58
C GLN A 219 -10.60 -2.92 -16.69
N LEU A 220 -11.29 -2.87 -15.57
CA LEU A 220 -12.76 -2.89 -15.50
C LEU A 220 -13.38 -1.65 -16.18
N ASP A 221 -12.81 -0.47 -16.01
CA ASP A 221 -13.21 0.75 -16.72
C ASP A 221 -13.07 0.64 -18.24
N ARG A 222 -11.97 0.03 -18.70
CA ARG A 222 -11.74 -0.21 -20.14
C ARG A 222 -12.77 -1.16 -20.71
N LEU A 223 -13.09 -2.24 -20.00
CA LEU A 223 -14.11 -3.22 -20.41
C LEU A 223 -15.51 -2.60 -20.52
N ARG A 224 -15.84 -1.64 -19.64
CA ARG A 224 -17.11 -0.91 -19.74
C ARG A 224 -17.16 0.03 -20.94
N LYS A 225 -16.08 0.77 -21.18
CA LYS A 225 -15.97 1.67 -22.34
C LYS A 225 -15.99 0.89 -23.67
N SER A 226 -15.38 -0.29 -23.72
CA SER A 226 -15.44 -1.13 -24.93
C SER A 226 -16.82 -1.74 -25.17
N LYS A 227 -17.58 -2.06 -24.11
CA LYS A 227 -18.97 -2.51 -24.25
C LYS A 227 -19.90 -1.40 -24.74
N HIS A 228 -19.68 -0.16 -24.31
CA HIS A 228 -20.52 0.98 -24.72
C HIS A 228 -20.24 1.47 -26.16
N ASN A 229 -19.02 1.26 -26.67
CA ASN A 229 -18.65 1.62 -28.05
C ASN A 229 -18.90 0.49 -29.08
N GLY A 230 -19.49 -0.64 -28.65
CA GLY A 230 -19.83 -1.77 -29.52
C GLY A 230 -21.31 -1.81 -29.97
N ASP A 231 -22.14 -0.87 -29.50
CA ASP A 231 -23.57 -0.75 -29.82
C ASP A 231 -23.85 0.46 -30.74
N VAL A 232 -23.03 0.67 -31.79
CA VAL A 232 -23.32 1.60 -32.90
C VAL A 232 -23.04 0.94 -34.24
#